data_AF-A0A8I2G2M8-F1
#
_entry.id   AF-A0A8I2G2M8-F1
#
_cell.length_a   1.000
_cell.length_b   1.000
_cell.length_c   1.000
_cell.angle_alpha   90.00
_cell.angle_beta   90.00
_cell.angle_gamma   90.00
#
_symmetry.space_group_name_H-M   'P 1'
#
loop_
_entity.id
_entity.type
_entity.pdbx_description
1 polymer ?
#
loop_
_entity_poly.entity_id
_entity_poly.type
_entity_poly.pdbx_seq_one_letter_code
_entity_poly.pdbx_strand_id
1 'polypeptide(L)'
;NVNGVARFNPGVERINTVPPPVYITGVKVLERDVPLSEFESPRLEYNQNYLKFQFVGLCFSAPGSVIYKYRLEDIEEDWLKTRERLVSYPYLPPGSYRFRVKAVNNDGIESLEPAEIRFKIQPPFWKTWWFSSLLVLALLSVLGYIVVWRVRRMQERMDYLARTRQLVMAQRMELLGILAAGAVHDLKNLLAVILGYSKMAEKSYKRRTDDDKDKSEMPIEKIKKTAGTAIQVVKQILAFTRQKYDENVPANLVDLLKDILDILNITRPPEVKILWESSEQEVRYRINPARFQQLVMNLCLNA
;
A
#
# COMPACT_ATOMS: atom_id res chain seq x y z
N ASN A 1 -35.84 12.84 -80.79
CA ASN A 1 -34.91 13.97 -80.98
C ASN A 1 -35.58 15.05 -81.81
N VAL A 2 -36.25 15.99 -81.15
CA VAL A 2 -36.64 17.25 -81.82
C VAL A 2 -35.58 18.28 -81.41
N ASN A 3 -34.48 18.33 -82.14
CA ASN A 3 -33.50 19.41 -82.00
C ASN A 3 -34.06 20.63 -82.73
N GLY A 4 -34.88 21.41 -82.04
CA GLY A 4 -35.40 22.69 -82.53
C GLY A 4 -34.38 23.82 -82.40
N VAL A 5 -34.61 24.90 -83.14
CA VAL A 5 -33.85 26.15 -83.04
C VAL A 5 -34.47 27.02 -81.95
N ALA A 6 -33.68 27.37 -80.93
CA ALA A 6 -34.09 28.31 -79.88
C ALA A 6 -33.65 29.73 -80.23
N ARG A 7 -34.59 30.70 -80.22
CA ARG A 7 -34.28 32.13 -80.37
C ARG A 7 -34.27 32.78 -78.98
N PHE A 8 -33.09 33.14 -78.50
CA PHE A 8 -32.89 33.86 -77.24
C PHE A 8 -32.71 35.37 -77.53
N ASN A 9 -33.40 36.23 -76.78
CA ASN A 9 -33.23 37.68 -76.87
C ASN A 9 -32.47 38.19 -75.63
N PRO A 10 -31.15 38.49 -75.75
CA PRO A 10 -30.32 38.89 -74.61
C PRO A 10 -30.71 40.25 -74.01
N GLY A 11 -31.52 41.07 -74.69
CA GLY A 11 -31.97 42.37 -74.19
C GLY A 11 -33.12 42.31 -73.16
N VAL A 12 -33.65 41.12 -72.86
CA VAL A 12 -34.78 40.92 -71.94
C VAL A 12 -34.46 39.78 -70.96
N GLU A 13 -33.36 39.91 -70.21
CA GLU A 13 -33.13 39.02 -69.07
C GLU A 13 -34.12 39.37 -67.94
N ARG A 14 -35.02 38.44 -67.64
CA ARG A 14 -35.92 38.55 -66.49
C ARG A 14 -35.18 38.06 -65.25
N ILE A 15 -34.61 38.99 -64.49
CA ILE A 15 -34.02 38.71 -63.18
C ILE A 15 -35.12 38.20 -62.25
N ASN A 16 -34.93 37.03 -61.63
CA ASN A 16 -35.82 36.56 -60.58
C ASN A 16 -35.50 37.26 -59.26
N THR A 17 -36.25 38.31 -58.96
CA THR A 17 -36.12 39.07 -57.70
C THR A 17 -36.86 38.44 -56.53
N VAL A 18 -37.50 37.27 -56.71
CA VAL A 18 -38.27 36.61 -55.65
C VAL A 18 -37.33 35.79 -54.75
N PRO A 19 -37.22 36.12 -53.44
CA PRO A 19 -36.48 35.32 -52.49
C PRO A 19 -37.07 33.89 -52.38
N PRO A 20 -36.27 32.83 -52.56
CA PRO A 20 -36.78 31.47 -52.46
C PRO A 20 -37.03 31.10 -50.98
N PRO A 21 -38.22 30.63 -50.58
CA PRO A 21 -38.41 30.09 -49.24
C PRO A 21 -37.62 28.77 -49.11
N VAL A 22 -37.11 28.50 -47.91
CA VAL A 22 -36.32 27.32 -47.59
C VAL A 22 -36.97 26.56 -46.43
N TYR A 23 -37.02 25.24 -46.55
CA TYR A 23 -37.60 24.37 -45.52
C TYR A 23 -36.62 23.24 -45.21
N ILE A 24 -36.47 22.92 -43.94
CA ILE A 24 -35.84 21.68 -43.52
C ILE A 24 -36.90 20.59 -43.63
N THR A 25 -36.60 19.55 -44.41
CA THR A 25 -37.54 18.48 -44.75
C THR A 25 -37.30 17.19 -43.98
N GLY A 26 -36.13 17.05 -43.35
CA GLY A 26 -35.81 15.87 -42.56
C GLY A 26 -34.53 16.03 -41.75
N VAL A 27 -34.47 15.31 -40.63
CA VAL A 27 -33.26 15.15 -39.83
C VAL A 27 -32.99 13.66 -39.67
N LYS A 28 -31.74 13.24 -39.90
CA LYS A 28 -31.30 11.89 -39.59
C LYS A 28 -30.38 11.90 -38.38
N VAL A 29 -30.64 11.03 -37.42
CA VAL A 29 -29.78 10.79 -36.25
C VAL A 29 -29.27 9.35 -36.36
N LEU A 30 -27.95 9.15 -36.42
CA LEU A 30 -27.34 7.82 -36.60
C LEU A 30 -27.92 7.05 -37.81
N GLU A 31 -28.07 7.75 -38.94
CA GLU A 31 -28.68 7.24 -40.19
C GLU A 31 -30.19 6.90 -40.13
N ARG A 32 -30.86 7.14 -38.99
CA ARG A 32 -32.31 6.95 -38.87
C ARG A 32 -33.05 8.26 -39.05
N ASP A 33 -34.07 8.26 -39.89
CA ASP A 33 -34.96 9.41 -40.07
C ASP A 33 -35.77 9.67 -38.79
N VAL A 34 -35.75 10.92 -38.33
CA VAL A 34 -36.50 11.39 -37.17
C VAL A 34 -37.58 12.37 -37.66
N PRO A 35 -38.86 12.16 -37.32
CA PRO A 35 -39.92 13.09 -37.67
C PRO A 35 -39.61 14.50 -37.17
N LEU A 36 -39.77 15.52 -38.01
CA LEU A 36 -39.48 16.91 -37.63
C LEU A 36 -40.33 17.40 -36.45
N SER A 37 -41.54 16.85 -36.28
CA SER A 37 -42.41 17.11 -35.12
C SER A 37 -41.81 16.65 -33.80
N GLU A 38 -40.96 15.63 -33.82
CA GLU A 38 -40.23 15.13 -32.64
C GLU A 38 -38.91 15.90 -32.43
N PHE A 39 -38.49 16.68 -33.43
CA PHE A 39 -37.25 17.44 -33.46
C PHE A 39 -37.47 18.93 -33.09
N GLU A 40 -38.47 19.23 -32.24
CA GLU A 40 -38.64 20.54 -31.61
C GLU A 40 -37.76 20.66 -30.35
N SER A 41 -36.49 21.05 -30.51
CA SER A 41 -35.50 21.14 -29.42
C SER A 41 -35.19 19.81 -28.70
N PRO A 42 -34.88 18.73 -29.43
CA PRO A 42 -34.65 17.42 -28.82
C PRO A 42 -33.39 17.42 -27.96
N ARG A 43 -33.45 16.63 -26.89
CA ARG A 43 -32.29 16.27 -26.07
C ARG A 43 -31.78 14.94 -26.56
N LEU A 44 -30.69 14.98 -27.31
CA LEU A 44 -30.02 13.82 -27.85
C LEU A 44 -29.05 13.24 -26.83
N GLU A 45 -28.95 11.92 -26.79
CA GLU A 45 -27.94 11.21 -26.01
C GLU A 45 -26.53 11.47 -26.55
N TYR A 46 -25.50 11.25 -25.73
CA TYR A 46 -24.11 11.53 -26.11
C TYR A 46 -23.64 10.73 -27.36
N ASN A 47 -24.25 9.58 -27.61
CA ASN A 47 -23.97 8.69 -28.75
C ASN A 47 -24.76 9.06 -30.01
N GLN A 48 -25.75 9.95 -29.90
CA GLN A 48 -26.57 10.45 -31.01
C GLN A 48 -25.93 11.69 -31.63
N ASN A 49 -24.64 11.59 -31.97
CA ASN A 49 -23.79 12.72 -32.37
C ASN A 49 -23.44 12.77 -33.86
N TYR A 50 -23.97 11.83 -34.64
CA TYR A 50 -23.91 11.87 -36.10
C TYR A 50 -25.27 12.30 -36.64
N LEU A 51 -25.33 13.53 -37.19
CA LEU A 51 -26.55 14.13 -37.69
C LEU A 51 -26.45 14.44 -39.18
N LYS A 52 -27.57 14.30 -39.90
CA LYS A 52 -27.73 14.84 -41.24
C LYS A 52 -28.98 15.70 -41.34
N PHE A 53 -28.88 16.78 -42.08
CA PHE A 53 -29.98 17.71 -42.31
C PHE A 53 -30.35 17.70 -43.79
N GLN A 54 -31.63 17.48 -44.07
CA GLN A 54 -32.21 17.53 -45.40
C GLN A 54 -33.04 18.79 -45.56
N PHE A 55 -32.88 19.50 -46.66
CA PHE A 55 -33.56 20.76 -46.89
C PHE A 55 -33.87 21.00 -48.36
N VAL A 56 -34.88 21.82 -48.62
CA VAL A 56 -35.28 22.22 -49.97
C VAL A 56 -35.59 23.70 -50.04
N GLY A 57 -35.03 24.37 -51.05
CA GLY A 57 -35.39 25.72 -51.44
C GLY A 57 -36.37 25.67 -52.60
N LEU A 58 -37.49 26.40 -52.51
CA LEU A 58 -38.48 26.44 -53.59
C LEU A 58 -38.11 27.55 -54.58
N CYS A 59 -37.58 27.16 -55.74
CA CYS A 59 -37.34 28.05 -56.87
C CYS A 59 -38.00 27.45 -58.12
N PHE A 60 -39.13 28.01 -58.55
CA PHE A 60 -39.92 27.49 -59.68
C PHE A 60 -39.31 27.82 -61.04
N SER A 61 -38.61 28.94 -61.15
CA SER A 61 -38.02 29.41 -62.42
C SER A 61 -36.86 28.52 -62.87
N ALA A 62 -36.11 27.95 -61.93
CA ALA A 62 -34.97 27.08 -62.22
C ALA A 62 -34.60 26.19 -61.01
N PRO A 63 -35.27 25.04 -60.84
CA PRO A 63 -35.14 24.20 -59.64
C PRO A 63 -33.76 23.54 -59.43
N GLY A 64 -32.96 23.42 -60.50
CA GLY A 64 -31.67 22.71 -60.50
C GLY A 64 -30.45 23.56 -60.16
N SER A 65 -30.65 24.86 -59.93
CA SER A 65 -29.56 25.86 -59.86
C SER A 65 -29.60 26.68 -58.56
N VAL A 66 -30.38 26.22 -57.58
CA VAL A 66 -30.40 26.77 -56.22
C VAL A 66 -29.10 26.43 -55.50
N ILE A 67 -28.46 27.43 -54.92
CA ILE A 67 -27.32 27.26 -54.01
C ILE A 67 -27.83 27.42 -52.59
N TYR A 68 -27.37 26.57 -51.68
CA TYR A 68 -27.69 26.67 -50.27
C TYR A 68 -26.53 27.28 -49.51
N LYS A 69 -26.84 28.17 -48.57
CA LYS A 69 -25.92 28.61 -47.52
C LYS A 69 -26.34 27.96 -46.22
N TYR A 70 -25.44 27.27 -45.54
CA TYR A 70 -25.75 26.65 -44.25
C TYR A 70 -24.65 26.92 -43.23
N ARG A 71 -25.00 26.79 -41.95
CA ARG A 71 -24.05 26.79 -40.83
C ARG A 71 -24.65 26.10 -39.61
N LEU A 72 -23.80 25.57 -38.76
CA LEU A 72 -24.10 25.13 -37.41
C LEU A 72 -23.44 26.11 -36.45
N GLU A 73 -24.26 26.87 -35.74
CA GLU A 73 -23.74 27.81 -34.75
C GLU A 73 -22.96 27.04 -33.67
N ASP A 74 -21.88 27.64 -33.17
CA ASP A 74 -20.87 27.05 -32.27
C ASP A 74 -19.93 26.01 -32.91
N ILE A 75 -20.04 25.74 -34.22
CA ILE A 75 -19.07 24.94 -34.99
C ILE A 75 -18.44 25.78 -36.11
N GLU A 76 -19.24 26.46 -36.94
CA GLU A 76 -18.74 27.34 -38.00
C GLU A 76 -18.98 28.83 -37.67
N GLU A 77 -17.96 29.66 -37.87
CA GLU A 77 -18.07 31.12 -37.79
C GLU A 77 -18.82 31.70 -39.01
N ASP A 78 -18.51 31.18 -40.20
CA ASP A 78 -19.03 31.64 -41.49
C ASP A 78 -20.05 30.69 -42.14
N TRP A 79 -20.85 31.23 -43.07
CA TRP A 79 -21.78 30.43 -43.87
C TRP A 79 -21.06 29.62 -44.94
N LEU A 80 -21.25 28.30 -44.92
CA LEU A 80 -20.77 27.38 -45.95
C LEU A 80 -21.77 27.31 -47.11
N LYS A 81 -21.27 27.05 -48.33
CA LYS A 81 -22.10 26.94 -49.55
C LYS A 81 -22.14 25.51 -50.06
N THR A 82 -23.30 25.05 -50.50
CA THR A 82 -23.46 23.74 -51.16
C THR A 82 -24.55 23.79 -52.22
N ARG A 83 -24.50 22.89 -53.21
CA ARG A 83 -25.62 22.60 -54.13
C ARG A 83 -26.41 21.37 -53.70
N GLU A 84 -25.89 20.60 -52.76
CA GLU A 84 -26.55 19.43 -52.22
C GLU A 84 -27.70 19.83 -51.29
N ARG A 85 -28.74 19.00 -51.25
CA ARG A 85 -29.92 19.15 -50.38
C ARG A 85 -29.76 18.40 -49.06
N LEU A 86 -28.55 17.95 -48.77
CA LEU A 86 -28.18 17.13 -47.63
C LEU A 86 -26.82 17.63 -47.11
N VAL A 87 -26.71 17.85 -45.81
CA VAL A 87 -25.44 18.13 -45.13
C VAL A 87 -25.28 17.16 -43.98
N SER A 88 -24.06 16.64 -43.79
CA SER A 88 -23.74 15.63 -42.77
C SER A 88 -22.71 16.17 -41.78
N TYR A 89 -22.99 15.98 -40.50
CA TYR A 89 -22.11 16.29 -39.37
C TYR A 89 -21.72 14.97 -38.69
N PRO A 90 -20.60 14.33 -39.09
CA PRO A 90 -20.22 12.98 -38.65
C PRO A 90 -19.94 12.88 -37.15
N TYR A 91 -19.55 13.98 -36.53
CA TYR A 91 -19.29 14.06 -35.10
C TYR A 91 -19.61 15.45 -34.59
N LEU A 92 -20.56 15.54 -33.67
CA LEU A 92 -20.83 16.74 -32.89
C LEU A 92 -20.46 16.49 -31.42
N PRO A 93 -19.62 17.33 -30.80
CA PRO A 93 -19.35 17.20 -29.38
C PRO A 93 -20.64 17.46 -28.55
N PRO A 94 -20.66 17.09 -27.26
CA PRO A 94 -21.75 17.48 -26.38
C PRO A 94 -21.86 19.00 -26.29
N GLY A 95 -23.06 19.52 -26.53
CA GLY A 95 -23.28 20.96 -26.70
C GLY A 95 -24.71 21.30 -27.07
N SER A 96 -25.00 22.60 -27.11
CA SER A 96 -26.24 23.12 -27.68
C SER A 96 -25.92 23.63 -29.08
N TYR A 97 -26.76 23.33 -30.05
CA TYR A 97 -26.51 23.67 -31.44
C TYR A 97 -27.73 24.31 -32.10
N ARG A 98 -27.47 25.15 -33.10
CA ARG A 98 -28.49 25.73 -33.97
C ARG A 98 -28.06 25.58 -35.42
N PHE A 99 -28.68 24.65 -36.13
CA PHE A 99 -28.50 24.49 -37.56
C PHE A 99 -29.34 25.54 -38.29
N ARG A 100 -28.75 26.22 -39.27
CA ARG A 100 -29.41 27.25 -40.08
C ARG A 100 -29.10 27.04 -41.54
N VAL A 101 -30.10 27.20 -42.40
CA VAL A 101 -29.95 27.10 -43.85
C VAL A 101 -30.74 28.19 -44.56
N LYS A 102 -30.15 28.75 -45.61
CA LYS A 102 -30.75 29.68 -46.57
C LYS A 102 -30.68 29.11 -47.97
N ALA A 103 -31.66 29.43 -48.81
CA ALA A 103 -31.60 29.17 -50.23
C ALA A 103 -31.21 30.44 -50.99
N VAL A 104 -30.45 30.28 -52.07
CA VAL A 104 -30.02 31.34 -52.97
C VAL A 104 -30.49 30.95 -54.37
N ASN A 105 -31.30 31.80 -55.00
CA ASN A 105 -31.80 31.55 -56.35
C ASN A 105 -30.70 31.78 -57.41
N ASN A 106 -31.02 31.53 -58.67
CA ASN A 106 -30.08 31.67 -59.80
C ASN A 106 -29.50 33.08 -59.96
N ASP A 107 -30.26 34.09 -59.56
CA ASP A 107 -29.91 35.50 -59.69
C ASP A 107 -29.19 36.03 -58.42
N GLY A 108 -28.83 35.14 -57.49
CA GLY A 108 -28.07 35.46 -56.30
C GLY A 108 -28.90 36.02 -55.13
N ILE A 109 -30.24 36.02 -55.23
CA ILE A 109 -31.13 36.49 -54.17
C ILE A 109 -31.27 35.40 -53.10
N GLU A 110 -30.96 35.76 -51.86
CA GLU A 110 -31.09 34.91 -50.68
C GLU A 110 -32.51 34.87 -50.14
N SER A 111 -32.86 33.78 -49.45
CA SER A 111 -34.06 33.70 -48.62
C SER A 111 -34.03 34.79 -47.53
N LEU A 112 -35.19 35.42 -47.30
CA LEU A 112 -35.35 36.49 -46.29
C LEU A 112 -35.04 35.98 -44.88
N GLU A 113 -35.57 34.80 -44.56
CA GLU A 113 -35.35 34.11 -43.29
C GLU A 113 -34.65 32.76 -43.54
N PRO A 114 -33.70 32.37 -42.68
CA PRO A 114 -33.18 31.01 -42.69
C PRO A 114 -34.15 30.05 -42.03
N ALA A 115 -34.27 28.83 -42.54
CA ALA A 115 -34.86 27.74 -41.78
C ALA A 115 -33.87 27.33 -40.68
N GLU A 116 -34.37 27.16 -39.45
CA GLU A 116 -33.54 26.82 -38.30
C GLU A 116 -34.09 25.65 -37.48
N ILE A 117 -33.18 24.86 -36.92
CA ILE A 117 -33.46 23.80 -35.96
C ILE A 117 -32.49 23.90 -34.79
N ARG A 118 -33.00 23.79 -33.57
CA ARG A 118 -32.23 23.77 -32.32
C ARG A 118 -32.23 22.37 -31.73
N PHE A 119 -31.11 21.94 -31.19
CA PHE A 119 -31.00 20.65 -30.50
C PHE A 119 -29.85 20.68 -29.48
N LYS A 120 -29.86 19.73 -28.53
CA LYS A 120 -28.82 19.62 -27.51
C LYS A 120 -28.33 18.19 -27.40
N ILE A 121 -27.02 17.98 -27.49
CA ILE A 121 -26.36 16.69 -27.25
C ILE A 121 -25.87 16.66 -25.81
N GLN A 122 -26.36 15.71 -25.02
CA GLN A 122 -26.01 15.58 -23.60
C GLN A 122 -24.57 15.06 -23.43
N PRO A 123 -23.81 15.55 -22.42
CA PRO A 123 -22.53 14.96 -22.09
C PRO A 123 -22.72 13.53 -21.54
N PRO A 124 -21.76 12.62 -21.75
CA PRO A 124 -21.85 11.27 -21.22
C PRO A 124 -21.81 11.28 -19.69
N PHE A 125 -22.56 10.36 -19.06
CA PHE A 125 -22.74 10.34 -17.60
C PHE A 125 -21.42 10.19 -16.83
N TRP A 126 -20.43 9.47 -17.38
CA TRP A 126 -19.12 9.30 -16.72
C TRP A 126 -18.25 10.55 -16.72
N LYS A 127 -18.57 11.57 -17.54
CA LYS A 127 -17.90 12.88 -17.50
C LYS A 127 -18.58 13.87 -16.55
N THR A 128 -19.63 13.46 -15.84
CA THR A 128 -20.32 14.32 -14.88
C THR A 128 -19.59 14.36 -13.54
N TRP A 129 -19.73 15.47 -12.81
CA TRP A 129 -19.06 15.69 -11.54
C TRP A 129 -19.46 14.67 -10.47
N TRP A 130 -20.74 14.27 -10.41
CA TRP A 130 -21.23 13.32 -9.40
C TRP A 130 -20.60 11.94 -9.58
N PHE A 131 -20.40 11.50 -10.83
CA PHE A 131 -19.76 10.22 -11.13
C PHE A 131 -18.29 10.22 -10.71
N SER A 132 -17.59 11.33 -10.98
CA SER A 132 -16.20 11.54 -10.54
C SER A 132 -16.08 11.48 -9.02
N SER A 133 -17.00 12.14 -8.29
CA SER A 133 -17.07 12.08 -6.83
C SER A 133 -17.30 10.66 -6.31
N LEU A 134 -18.17 9.88 -6.96
CA LEU A 134 -18.44 8.50 -6.57
C LEU A 134 -17.22 7.60 -6.77
N LEU A 135 -16.44 7.82 -7.84
CA LEU A 135 -15.20 7.09 -8.09
C LEU A 135 -14.15 7.40 -7.03
N VAL A 136 -13.97 8.67 -6.66
CA VAL A 136 -13.09 9.09 -5.56
C VAL A 136 -13.52 8.46 -4.23
N LEU A 137 -14.82 8.47 -3.93
CA LEU A 137 -15.36 7.87 -2.71
C LEU A 137 -15.14 6.35 -2.67
N ALA A 138 -15.33 5.66 -3.79
CA ALA A 138 -15.06 4.23 -3.91
C ALA A 138 -13.57 3.93 -3.69
N LEU A 139 -12.67 4.73 -4.27
CA LEU A 139 -11.22 4.60 -4.06
C LEU A 139 -10.84 4.78 -2.59
N LEU A 140 -11.34 5.82 -1.93
CA LEU A 140 -11.11 6.07 -0.51
C LEU A 140 -11.67 4.94 0.37
N SER A 141 -12.83 4.39 0.01
CA SER A 141 -13.45 3.27 0.73
C SER A 141 -12.60 2.00 0.62
N VAL A 142 -12.06 1.70 -0.57
CA VAL A 142 -11.15 0.56 -0.78
C VAL A 142 -9.85 0.75 0.00
N LEU A 143 -9.25 1.94 -0.04
CA LEU A 143 -8.05 2.25 0.73
C LEU A 143 -8.30 2.12 2.23
N GLY A 144 -9.41 2.68 2.72
CA GLY A 144 -9.84 2.58 4.11
C GLY A 144 -10.05 1.12 4.53
N TYR A 145 -10.71 0.32 3.69
CA TYR A 145 -10.90 -1.11 3.91
C TYR A 145 -9.56 -1.86 4.02
N ILE A 146 -8.61 -1.61 3.10
CA ILE A 146 -7.28 -2.22 3.13
C ILE A 146 -6.53 -1.86 4.42
N VAL A 147 -6.59 -0.60 4.84
CA VAL A 147 -5.95 -0.14 6.09
C VAL A 147 -6.55 -0.86 7.29
N VAL A 148 -7.87 -0.88 7.43
CA VAL A 148 -8.56 -1.57 8.54
C VAL A 148 -8.25 -3.06 8.54
N TRP A 149 -8.30 -3.71 7.37
CA TRP A 149 -7.94 -5.12 7.20
C TRP A 149 -6.50 -5.40 7.63
N ARG A 150 -5.55 -4.57 7.21
CA ARG A 150 -4.14 -4.70 7.58
C ARG A 150 -3.92 -4.55 9.08
N VAL A 151 -4.58 -3.58 9.72
CA VAL A 151 -4.47 -3.33 11.16
C VAL A 151 -5.01 -4.52 11.95
N ARG A 152 -6.19 -5.03 11.59
CA ARG A 152 -6.78 -6.22 12.23
C ARG A 152 -5.86 -7.43 12.12
N ARG A 153 -5.29 -7.66 10.95
CA ARG A 153 -4.36 -8.77 10.72
C ARG A 153 -3.06 -8.65 11.51
N MET A 154 -2.58 -7.43 11.74
CA MET A 154 -1.44 -7.19 12.62
C MET A 154 -1.78 -7.46 14.09
N GLN A 155 -2.95 -7.05 14.55
CA GLN A 155 -3.42 -7.30 15.92
C GLN A 155 -3.55 -8.82 16.19
N GLU A 156 -4.21 -9.55 15.30
CA GLU A 156 -4.33 -11.03 15.40
C GLU A 156 -2.96 -11.72 15.48
N ARG A 157 -1.99 -11.24 14.70
CA ARG A 157 -0.63 -11.80 14.71
C ARG A 157 0.08 -11.50 16.03
N MET A 158 -0.09 -10.30 16.59
CA MET A 158 0.49 -9.95 17.89
C MET A 158 -0.12 -10.78 19.02
N ASP A 159 -1.44 -10.96 19.01
CA ASP A 159 -2.14 -11.78 20.01
C ASP A 159 -1.71 -13.24 19.94
N TYR A 160 -1.56 -13.78 18.72
CA TYR A 160 -1.04 -15.12 18.50
C TYR A 160 0.40 -15.26 19.04
N LEU A 161 1.27 -14.29 18.75
CA LEU A 161 2.64 -14.28 19.27
C LEU A 161 2.69 -14.14 20.79
N ALA A 162 1.80 -13.37 21.40
CA ALA A 162 1.70 -13.24 22.85
C ALA A 162 1.28 -14.56 23.50
N ARG A 163 0.27 -15.23 22.96
CA ARG A 163 -0.20 -16.54 23.46
C ARG A 163 0.86 -17.63 23.33
N THR A 164 1.52 -17.71 22.17
CA THR A 164 2.61 -18.68 21.97
C THR A 164 3.78 -18.43 22.92
N ARG A 165 4.16 -17.17 23.17
CA ARG A 165 5.15 -16.83 24.21
C ARG A 165 4.71 -17.27 25.60
N GLN A 166 3.44 -17.05 25.97
CA GLN A 166 2.91 -17.50 27.27
C GLN A 166 2.98 -19.02 27.41
N LEU A 167 2.61 -19.79 26.39
CA LEU A 167 2.70 -21.25 26.39
C LEU A 167 4.14 -21.74 26.54
N VAL A 168 5.07 -21.16 25.78
CA VAL A 168 6.50 -21.50 25.89
C VAL A 168 7.03 -21.17 27.28
N MET A 169 6.62 -20.04 27.88
CA MET A 169 7.00 -19.68 29.24
C MET A 169 6.42 -20.64 30.28
N ALA A 170 5.18 -21.09 30.12
CA ALA A 170 4.55 -22.08 30.98
C ALA A 170 5.27 -23.43 30.92
N GLN A 171 5.57 -23.95 29.72
CA GLN A 171 6.32 -25.20 29.53
C GLN A 171 7.73 -25.12 30.15
N ARG A 172 8.41 -23.98 30.01
CA ARG A 172 9.71 -23.76 30.65
C ARG A 172 9.60 -23.77 32.18
N MET A 173 8.54 -23.18 32.73
CA MET A 173 8.31 -23.18 34.18
C MET A 173 8.03 -24.58 34.72
N GLU A 174 7.31 -25.41 33.96
CA GLU A 174 7.06 -26.81 34.30
C GLU A 174 8.36 -27.63 34.36
N LEU A 175 9.21 -27.51 33.32
CA LEU A 175 10.53 -28.15 33.30
C LEU A 175 11.41 -27.69 34.48
N LEU A 176 11.38 -26.40 34.81
CA LEU A 176 12.08 -25.88 36.00
C LEU A 176 11.55 -26.51 37.29
N GLY A 177 10.24 -26.68 37.41
CA GLY A 177 9.63 -27.36 38.56
C GLY A 177 10.12 -28.81 38.72
N ILE A 178 10.16 -29.57 37.62
CA ILE A 178 10.64 -30.96 37.60
C ILE A 178 12.13 -31.02 37.96
N LEU A 179 12.96 -30.18 37.33
CA LEU A 179 14.40 -30.13 37.60
C LEU A 179 14.71 -29.68 39.03
N ALA A 180 13.99 -28.67 39.55
CA ALA A 180 14.15 -28.20 40.91
C ALA A 180 13.78 -29.29 41.93
N ALA A 181 12.69 -30.03 41.69
CA ALA A 181 12.31 -31.16 42.54
C ALA A 181 13.39 -32.26 42.55
N GLY A 182 13.92 -32.62 41.38
CA GLY A 182 15.03 -33.57 41.27
C GLY A 182 16.30 -33.10 41.97
N ALA A 183 16.69 -31.84 41.76
CA ALA A 183 17.84 -31.24 42.41
C ALA A 183 17.71 -31.15 43.94
N VAL A 184 16.52 -30.81 44.46
CA VAL A 184 16.26 -30.77 45.90
C VAL A 184 16.37 -32.17 46.50
N HIS A 185 15.87 -33.19 45.81
CA HIS A 185 16.02 -34.58 46.23
C HIS A 185 17.50 -35.00 46.26
N ASP A 186 18.28 -34.67 45.23
CA ASP A 186 19.70 -35.00 45.17
C ASP A 186 20.52 -34.24 46.22
N LEU A 187 20.22 -32.96 46.45
CA LEU A 187 20.82 -32.18 47.53
C LEU A 187 20.51 -32.79 48.90
N LYS A 188 19.27 -33.22 49.13
CA LYS A 188 18.89 -33.92 50.38
C LYS A 188 19.72 -35.18 50.58
N ASN A 189 19.95 -35.96 49.52
CA ASN A 189 20.78 -37.15 49.57
C ASN A 189 22.24 -36.82 49.88
N LEU A 190 22.82 -35.82 49.20
CA LEU A 190 24.19 -35.36 49.45
C LEU A 190 24.37 -34.82 50.87
N LEU A 191 23.38 -34.07 51.39
CA LEU A 191 23.38 -33.55 52.76
C LEU A 191 23.30 -34.68 53.80
N ALA A 192 22.49 -35.72 53.55
CA ALA A 192 22.42 -36.88 54.43
C ALA A 192 23.78 -37.60 54.51
N VAL A 193 24.49 -37.71 53.38
CA VAL A 193 25.84 -38.29 53.32
C VAL A 193 26.85 -37.42 54.08
N ILE A 194 26.87 -36.10 53.83
CA ILE A 194 27.74 -35.15 54.55
C ILE A 194 27.47 -35.21 56.05
N LEU A 195 26.20 -35.21 56.48
CA LEU A 195 25.82 -35.28 57.88
C LEU A 195 26.23 -36.62 58.53
N GLY A 196 26.08 -37.73 57.80
CA GLY A 196 26.51 -39.05 58.24
C GLY A 196 28.02 -39.11 58.50
N TYR A 197 28.83 -38.68 57.52
CA TYR A 197 30.29 -38.63 57.67
C TYR A 197 30.74 -37.60 58.70
N SER A 198 30.06 -36.45 58.83
CA SER A 198 30.34 -35.44 59.85
C SER A 198 30.15 -35.99 61.25
N LYS A 199 29.02 -36.68 61.52
CA LYS A 199 28.77 -37.37 62.80
C LYS A 199 29.82 -38.45 63.09
N MET A 200 30.25 -39.19 62.07
CA MET A 200 31.33 -40.19 62.23
C MET A 200 32.66 -39.52 62.55
N ALA A 201 33.02 -38.44 61.86
CA ALA A 201 34.23 -37.65 62.13
C ALA A 201 34.23 -37.10 63.56
N GLU A 202 33.11 -36.53 64.01
CA GLU A 202 32.93 -36.01 65.37
C GLU A 202 33.10 -37.13 66.43
N LYS A 203 32.51 -38.31 66.17
CA LYS A 203 32.61 -39.47 67.07
C LYS A 203 34.02 -40.03 67.13
N SER A 204 34.73 -40.09 66.00
CA SER A 204 36.14 -40.49 65.94
C SER A 204 37.06 -39.49 66.65
N TYR A 205 36.79 -38.19 66.53
CA TYR A 205 37.52 -37.15 67.23
C TYR A 205 37.32 -37.22 68.76
N LYS A 206 36.08 -37.45 69.23
CA LYS A 206 35.74 -37.62 70.65
C LYS A 206 36.33 -38.89 71.30
N ARG A 207 36.87 -39.84 70.52
CA ARG A 207 37.40 -41.14 70.98
C ARG A 207 38.94 -41.25 70.95
N ARG A 208 39.66 -40.15 70.77
CA ARG A 208 41.13 -40.16 70.56
C ARG A 208 41.92 -40.71 71.74
N THR A 209 42.66 -41.80 71.47
CA THR A 209 43.99 -42.09 72.01
C THR A 209 45.03 -41.84 70.89
N ASP A 210 46.27 -41.53 71.25
CA ASP A 210 47.28 -40.78 70.45
C ASP A 210 47.78 -41.42 69.13
N ASP A 211 47.25 -42.58 68.71
CA ASP A 211 47.87 -43.42 67.66
C ASP A 211 47.01 -43.67 66.40
N ASP A 212 45.91 -42.93 66.20
CA ASP A 212 44.90 -43.27 65.15
C ASP A 212 44.66 -42.12 64.14
N LYS A 213 45.73 -41.49 63.64
CA LYS A 213 45.66 -40.38 62.66
C LYS A 213 44.90 -40.75 61.38
N ASP A 214 45.05 -41.99 60.91
CA ASP A 214 44.53 -42.46 59.62
C ASP A 214 42.99 -42.63 59.60
N LYS A 215 42.35 -42.98 60.73
CA LYS A 215 40.89 -43.18 60.78
C LYS A 215 40.07 -41.88 60.75
N SER A 216 40.69 -40.73 60.98
CA SER A 216 40.01 -39.44 61.02
C SER A 216 40.00 -38.67 59.70
N GLU A 217 40.85 -39.03 58.74
CA GLU A 217 40.94 -38.35 57.43
C GLU A 217 39.86 -38.83 56.45
N MET A 218 39.53 -40.13 56.45
CA MET A 218 38.57 -40.72 55.52
C MET A 218 37.15 -40.10 55.59
N PRO A 219 36.56 -39.80 56.78
CA PRO A 219 35.27 -39.12 56.86
C PRO A 219 35.33 -37.68 56.35
N ILE A 220 36.41 -36.95 56.63
CA ILE A 220 36.60 -35.55 56.21
C ILE A 220 36.75 -35.46 54.69
N GLU A 221 37.52 -36.37 54.10
CA GLU A 221 37.71 -36.42 52.65
C GLU A 221 36.41 -36.74 51.91
N LYS A 222 35.59 -37.65 52.44
CA LYS A 222 34.27 -37.95 51.86
C LYS A 222 33.28 -36.80 51.99
N ILE A 223 33.31 -36.04 53.09
CA ILE A 223 32.54 -34.78 53.19
C ILE A 223 32.97 -33.79 52.10
N LYS A 224 34.27 -33.55 51.94
CA LYS A 224 34.81 -32.62 50.93
C LYS A 224 34.42 -33.03 49.51
N LYS A 225 34.52 -34.32 49.17
CA LYS A 225 34.12 -34.86 47.86
C LYS A 225 32.62 -34.68 47.61
N THR A 226 31.79 -34.98 48.60
CA THR A 226 30.32 -34.89 48.49
C THR A 226 29.85 -33.42 48.38
N ALA A 227 30.49 -32.50 49.12
CA ALA A 227 30.25 -31.06 48.99
C ALA A 227 30.66 -30.52 47.60
N GLY A 228 31.77 -31.02 47.03
CA GLY A 228 32.16 -30.72 45.65
C GLY A 228 31.09 -31.12 44.62
N THR A 229 30.53 -32.32 44.75
CA THR A 229 29.43 -32.79 43.89
C THR A 229 28.17 -31.91 44.04
N ALA A 230 27.81 -31.52 45.26
CA ALA A 230 26.65 -30.65 45.52
C ALA A 230 26.79 -29.29 44.83
N ILE A 231 27.98 -28.69 44.90
CA ILE A 231 28.30 -27.43 44.20
C ILE A 231 28.12 -27.58 42.69
N GLN A 232 28.49 -28.72 42.12
CA GLN A 232 28.36 -28.96 40.68
C GLN A 232 26.90 -29.09 40.21
N VAL A 233 26.04 -29.74 41.00
CA VAL A 233 24.59 -29.80 40.75
C VAL A 233 23.96 -28.41 40.80
N VAL A 234 24.32 -27.59 41.80
CA VAL A 234 23.84 -26.19 41.89
C VAL A 234 24.28 -25.36 40.69
N LYS A 235 25.52 -25.53 40.20
CA LYS A 235 26.01 -24.86 38.99
C LYS A 235 25.20 -25.22 37.73
N GLN A 236 24.80 -26.48 37.58
CA GLN A 236 23.99 -26.91 36.43
C GLN A 236 22.59 -26.26 36.43
N ILE A 237 21.96 -26.16 37.60
CA ILE A 237 20.65 -25.48 37.77
C ILE A 237 20.78 -23.99 37.44
N LEU A 238 21.85 -23.34 37.91
CA LEU A 238 22.13 -21.92 37.62
C LEU A 238 22.40 -21.66 36.13
N ALA A 239 23.08 -22.58 35.44
CA ALA A 239 23.32 -22.47 34.00
C ALA A 239 22.01 -22.52 33.19
N PHE A 240 21.07 -23.39 33.58
CA PHE A 240 19.79 -23.56 32.88
C PHE A 240 18.81 -22.40 33.16
N THR A 241 18.89 -21.77 34.34
CA THR A 241 18.07 -20.58 34.69
C THR A 241 18.58 -19.28 34.09
N ARG A 242 19.90 -19.15 33.85
CA ARG A 242 20.51 -17.95 33.25
C ARG A 242 20.14 -17.68 31.79
N GLN A 243 19.61 -18.66 31.05
CA GLN A 243 19.25 -18.49 29.63
C GLN A 243 18.11 -17.45 29.40
N LYS A 244 17.49 -16.95 30.47
CA LYS A 244 16.47 -15.88 30.45
C LYS A 244 17.07 -14.45 30.48
N TYR A 245 18.38 -14.30 30.74
CA TYR A 245 19.10 -13.02 30.77
C TYR A 245 20.08 -12.87 29.60
N ASP A 246 19.74 -13.46 28.45
CA ASP A 246 20.49 -13.34 27.21
C ASP A 246 19.95 -12.21 26.32
N GLU A 247 19.53 -11.11 26.93
CA GLU A 247 19.08 -9.94 26.20
C GLU A 247 20.23 -8.94 26.04
N ASN A 248 20.44 -8.53 24.79
CA ASN A 248 21.37 -7.47 24.46
C ASN A 248 20.76 -6.13 24.88
N VAL A 249 21.24 -5.59 26.00
CA VAL A 249 20.89 -4.26 26.50
C VAL A 249 21.86 -3.23 25.93
N PRO A 250 21.43 -1.97 25.70
CA PRO A 250 22.36 -0.90 25.35
C PRO A 250 23.34 -0.70 26.51
N ALA A 251 24.61 -1.00 26.30
CA ALA A 251 25.67 -0.85 27.28
C ALA A 251 26.90 -0.21 26.65
N ASN A 252 27.64 0.57 27.43
CA ASN A 252 28.92 1.12 27.03
C ASN A 252 30.02 0.07 27.25
N LEU A 253 30.66 -0.38 26.16
CA LEU A 253 31.74 -1.37 26.20
C LEU A 253 32.95 -0.88 26.99
N VAL A 254 33.23 0.42 26.97
CA VAL A 254 34.36 1.02 27.69
C VAL A 254 34.17 0.87 29.21
N ASP A 255 32.95 1.07 29.70
CA ASP A 255 32.64 0.93 31.13
C ASP A 255 32.70 -0.54 31.55
N LEU A 256 32.16 -1.46 30.73
CA LEU A 256 32.26 -2.89 31.00
C LEU A 256 33.72 -3.39 31.02
N LEU A 257 34.58 -2.87 30.15
CA LEU A 257 36.01 -3.22 30.14
C LEU A 257 36.75 -2.64 31.35
N LYS A 258 36.41 -1.44 31.81
CA LYS A 258 36.97 -0.87 33.05
C LYS A 258 36.64 -1.74 34.27
N ASP A 259 35.39 -2.16 34.40
CA ASP A 259 34.97 -3.06 35.49
C ASP A 259 35.77 -4.38 35.47
N ILE A 260 36.11 -4.88 34.28
CA ILE A 260 36.91 -6.10 34.12
C ILE A 260 38.39 -5.84 34.44
N LEU A 261 38.93 -4.69 34.05
CA LEU A 261 40.31 -4.30 34.36
C LEU A 261 40.52 -4.16 35.86
N ASP A 262 39.53 -3.63 36.58
CA ASP A 262 39.58 -3.56 38.05
C ASP A 262 39.70 -4.95 38.66
N ILE A 263 38.94 -5.92 38.16
CA ILE A 263 39.02 -7.31 38.60
C ILE A 263 40.37 -7.94 38.25
N LEU A 264 40.84 -7.78 37.00
CA LEU A 264 42.10 -8.35 36.53
C LEU A 264 43.31 -7.76 37.27
N ASN A 265 43.26 -6.49 37.65
CA ASN A 265 44.32 -5.86 38.44
C ASN A 265 44.46 -6.49 39.83
N ILE A 266 43.37 -7.05 40.37
CA ILE A 266 43.35 -7.75 41.66
C ILE A 266 43.79 -9.21 41.51
N THR A 267 43.43 -9.88 40.41
CA THR A 267 43.68 -11.32 40.21
C THR A 267 44.96 -11.65 39.43
N ARG A 268 45.64 -10.66 38.84
CA ARG A 268 46.87 -10.91 38.07
C ARG A 268 48.04 -11.41 38.95
N PRO A 269 48.89 -12.30 38.42
CA PRO A 269 50.21 -12.55 38.99
C PRO A 269 51.05 -11.27 39.03
N PRO A 270 51.92 -11.08 40.04
CA PRO A 270 52.72 -9.86 40.19
C PRO A 270 53.67 -9.58 39.01
N GLU A 271 53.98 -10.58 38.20
CA GLU A 271 54.87 -10.48 37.04
C GLU A 271 54.20 -9.89 35.78
N VAL A 272 52.86 -9.86 35.72
CA VAL A 272 52.13 -9.47 34.50
C VAL A 272 51.71 -8.01 34.59
N LYS A 273 52.15 -7.16 33.67
CA LYS A 273 51.74 -5.74 33.59
C LYS A 273 50.62 -5.56 32.56
N ILE A 274 49.46 -5.06 33.01
CA ILE A 274 48.31 -4.75 32.14
C ILE A 274 48.41 -3.30 31.68
N LEU A 275 48.36 -3.07 30.36
CA LEU A 275 48.31 -1.75 29.75
C LEU A 275 46.95 -1.60 29.04
N TRP A 276 46.24 -0.53 29.34
CA TRP A 276 44.93 -0.23 28.74
C TRP A 276 45.00 1.11 28.02
N GLU A 277 44.67 1.10 26.73
CA GLU A 277 44.51 2.28 25.90
C GLU A 277 43.19 2.18 25.14
N SER A 278 42.42 3.26 25.11
CA SER A 278 41.18 3.35 24.33
C SER A 278 41.20 4.64 23.52
N SER A 279 40.99 4.54 22.21
CA SER A 279 40.83 5.70 21.32
C SER A 279 39.47 6.38 21.46
N GLU A 280 38.47 5.67 21.99
CA GLU A 280 37.11 6.17 22.16
C GLU A 280 36.67 6.13 23.65
N GLN A 281 35.96 7.16 24.10
CA GLN A 281 35.51 7.28 25.50
C GLN A 281 34.16 6.62 25.75
N GLU A 282 33.33 6.44 24.72
CA GLU A 282 32.00 5.86 24.85
C GLU A 282 31.64 5.06 23.59
N VAL A 283 31.53 3.74 23.75
CA VAL A 283 31.18 2.81 22.66
C VAL A 283 29.92 2.06 23.07
N ARG A 284 28.76 2.58 22.70
CA ARG A 284 27.47 1.97 23.05
C ARG A 284 27.08 0.91 22.03
N TYR A 285 26.91 -0.32 22.52
CA TYR A 285 26.38 -1.44 21.74
C TYR A 285 25.29 -2.15 22.50
N ARG A 286 24.42 -2.85 21.76
CA ARG A 286 23.49 -3.79 22.36
C ARG A 286 24.23 -5.10 22.61
N ILE A 287 24.63 -5.35 23.84
CA ILE A 287 25.40 -6.53 24.23
C ILE A 287 24.86 -7.08 25.55
N ASN A 288 25.06 -8.38 25.79
CA ASN A 288 24.83 -9.00 27.09
C ASN A 288 26.08 -8.77 27.98
N PRO A 289 26.00 -7.92 29.02
CA PRO A 289 27.17 -7.59 29.86
C PRO A 289 27.81 -8.81 30.51
N ALA A 290 27.00 -9.76 30.99
CA ALA A 290 27.51 -10.95 31.69
C ALA A 290 28.27 -11.90 30.75
N ARG A 291 27.79 -12.08 29.51
CA ARG A 291 28.51 -12.86 28.49
C ARG A 291 29.78 -12.18 28.03
N PHE A 292 29.73 -10.87 27.81
CA PHE A 292 30.90 -10.09 27.42
C PHE A 292 31.99 -10.19 28.48
N GLN A 293 31.63 -9.99 29.75
CA GLN A 293 32.54 -10.14 30.87
C GLN A 293 33.16 -11.54 30.94
N GLN A 294 32.36 -12.59 30.78
CA GLN A 294 32.86 -13.96 30.80
C GLN A 294 33.80 -14.25 29.61
N LEU A 295 33.49 -13.73 28.42
CA LEU A 295 34.31 -13.91 27.23
C LEU A 295 35.67 -13.23 27.38
N VAL A 296 35.69 -11.98 27.83
CA VAL A 296 36.94 -11.23 28.06
C VAL A 296 37.76 -11.85 29.20
N MET A 297 37.11 -12.23 30.31
CA MET A 297 37.80 -12.87 31.43
C MET A 297 38.44 -14.21 31.01
N ASN A 298 37.74 -15.02 30.22
CA ASN A 298 38.30 -16.25 29.67
C ASN A 298 39.46 -15.99 28.71
N LEU A 299 39.41 -14.90 27.94
CA LEU A 299 40.49 -14.54 27.03
C LEU A 299 41.75 -14.14 27.81
N CYS A 300 41.59 -13.32 28.84
CA CYS A 300 42.71 -12.82 29.66
C CYS A 300 43.32 -13.90 30.57
N LEU A 301 42.53 -14.86 31.06
CA LEU A 301 43.04 -15.95 31.92
C LEU A 301 43.69 -17.09 31.15
N ASN A 302 43.39 -17.22 29.84
CA ASN A 302 43.96 -18.27 28.99
C ASN A 302 45.08 -17.77 28.05
N ALA A 303 45.41 -16.48 28.10
CA ALA A 303 46.53 -15.87 27.37
C ALA A 303 47.83 -16.01 28.17
#